data_AF-A0A183U805-F1
#
_entry.id   AF-A0A183U805-F1
#
_cell.length_a   1.000
_cell.length_b   1.000
_cell.length_c   1.000
_cell.angle_alpha   90.00
_cell.angle_beta   90.00
_cell.angle_gamma   90.00
#
_symmetry.space_group_name_H-M   'P 1'
#
loop_
_entity.id
_entity.type
_entity.pdbx_description
1 polymer ?
#
loop_
_entity_poly.entity_id
_entity_poly.type
_entity_poly.pdbx_seq_one_letter_code
_entity_poly.pdbx_strand_id
1 'polypeptide(L)' 'MLGGGGYTIRNVARCWAFETSVALDTEIANELPYNDYFEYYGPDFKLHITPSNMTNQNTPDYIEKIQ' A
#
# COMPACT_ATOMS: atom_id res chain seq x y z
N MET A 1 -1.73 -16.64 1.04
CA MET A 1 -1.66 -15.31 1.68
C MET A 1 -2.91 -15.13 2.52
N LEU A 2 -2.77 -14.52 3.69
CA LEU A 2 -3.89 -14.16 4.55
C LEU A 2 -3.87 -12.64 4.76
N GLY A 3 -5.03 -12.04 5.00
CA GLY A 3 -5.13 -10.63 5.36
C GLY A 3 -4.77 -10.37 6.83
N GLY A 4 -5.25 -9.25 7.36
CA GLY A 4 -5.02 -8.84 8.74
C GLY A 4 -5.69 -7.49 9.04
N GLY A 5 -5.19 -6.79 10.06
CA GLY A 5 -5.67 -5.45 10.41
C GLY A 5 -5.33 -4.41 9.33
N GLY A 6 -6.12 -3.35 9.27
CA GLY A 6 -5.93 -2.23 8.35
C GLY A 6 -7.05 -1.21 8.49
N TYR A 7 -6.72 -0.02 8.99
CA TYR A 7 -7.73 0.94 9.47
C TYR A 7 -7.95 2.14 8.55
N THR A 8 -7.16 2.25 7.48
CA THR A 8 -7.41 3.17 6.36
C THR A 8 -7.85 2.36 5.15
N ILE A 9 -9.16 2.12 5.03
CA ILE A 9 -9.73 1.11 4.10
C ILE A 9 -9.30 1.26 2.64
N ARG A 10 -9.15 2.49 2.13
CA ARG A 10 -8.66 2.75 0.77
C ARG A 10 -7.21 2.27 0.55
N ASN A 11 -6.39 2.30 1.59
CA ASN A 11 -5.01 1.81 1.53
C ASN A 11 -4.96 0.28 1.69
N VAL A 12 -5.90 -0.29 2.44
CA VAL A 12 -6.06 -1.76 2.55
C VAL A 12 -6.37 -2.36 1.19
N ALA A 13 -7.34 -1.78 0.47
CA ALA A 13 -7.70 -2.23 -0.87
C ALA A 13 -6.51 -2.15 -1.85
N ARG A 14 -5.77 -1.02 -1.84
CA ARG A 14 -4.53 -0.86 -2.64
C ARG A 14 -3.47 -1.91 -2.30
N CYS A 15 -3.22 -2.14 -1.02
CA CYS A 15 -2.21 -3.08 -0.53
C CYS A 15 -2.49 -4.49 -1.01
N TRP A 16 -3.69 -5.01 -0.74
CA TRP A 16 -4.04 -6.39 -1.11
C TRP A 16 -4.19 -6.58 -2.62
N ALA A 17 -4.63 -5.57 -3.36
CA ALA A 17 -4.66 -5.63 -4.83
C ALA A 17 -3.24 -5.77 -5.40
N PHE A 18 -2.29 -4.97 -4.90
CA PHE A 18 -0.89 -5.05 -5.33
C PHE A 18 -0.20 -6.35 -4.87
N GLU A 19 -0.39 -6.79 -3.62
CA GLU A 19 0.15 -8.07 -3.14
C GLU A 19 -0.39 -9.26 -3.95
N THR A 20 -1.64 -9.19 -4.42
CA THR A 20 -2.20 -10.21 -5.31
C THR A 20 -1.52 -10.21 -6.68
N SER A 21 -1.19 -9.03 -7.24
CA SER A 21 -0.46 -8.96 -8.51
C SER A 21 0.95 -9.53 -8.37
N VAL A 22 1.62 -9.26 -7.24
CA VAL A 22 2.92 -9.86 -6.89
C VAL A 22 2.83 -11.38 -6.78
N ALA A 23 1.79 -11.90 -6.12
CA ALA A 23 1.59 -13.35 -6.00
C ALA A 23 1.32 -14.03 -7.35
N LEU A 24 0.79 -13.30 -8.32
CA LEU A 24 0.55 -13.74 -9.70
C LEU A 24 1.73 -13.41 -10.64
N ASP A 25 2.82 -12.84 -10.11
CA ASP A 25 3.98 -12.37 -10.90
C ASP A 25 3.56 -11.49 -12.10
N THR A 26 2.61 -10.58 -11.86
CA THR A 26 2.01 -9.73 -12.88
C THR A 26 2.14 -8.26 -12.49
N GLU A 27 2.67 -7.45 -13.40
CA GLU A 27 2.72 -6.00 -13.25
C GLU A 27 1.35 -5.38 -13.55
N ILE A 28 0.93 -4.43 -12.70
CA ILE A 28 -0.30 -3.67 -12.87
C ILE A 28 0.00 -2.18 -12.91
N ALA A 29 -0.81 -1.44 -13.66
CA ALA A 29 -0.63 0.00 -13.78
C ALA A 29 -0.90 0.72 -12.46
N ASN A 30 -0.22 1.84 -12.25
CA ASN A 30 -0.48 2.71 -11.10
C ASN A 30 -1.81 3.48 -11.22
N GLU A 31 -2.35 3.63 -12.43
CA GLU A 31 -3.68 4.19 -12.66
C GLU A 31 -4.76 3.21 -12.20
N LEU A 32 -5.62 3.62 -11.27
CA LEU A 32 -6.71 2.75 -10.84
C LEU A 32 -7.74 2.60 -11.96
N PRO A 33 -8.19 1.36 -12.25
CA PRO A 33 -9.32 1.15 -13.13
C PRO A 33 -10.62 1.63 -12.46
N TYR A 34 -11.59 2.04 -13.29
CA TYR A 34 -12.91 2.39 -12.81
C TYR A 34 -13.56 1.21 -12.06
N ASN A 35 -14.16 1.48 -10.92
CA ASN A 35 -14.81 0.50 -10.05
C ASN A 35 -15.91 1.18 -9.21
N ASP A 36 -16.77 0.39 -8.57
CA ASP A 36 -17.92 0.88 -7.79
C ASP A 36 -17.53 1.81 -6.61
N TYR A 37 -16.26 1.80 -6.21
CA TYR A 37 -15.73 2.60 -5.10
C TYR A 37 -14.68 3.62 -5.57
N PHE A 38 -14.65 3.96 -6.86
CA PHE A 38 -13.58 4.77 -7.45
C PHE A 38 -13.36 6.11 -6.73
N GLU A 39 -14.43 6.75 -6.29
CA GLU A 39 -14.40 8.04 -5.57
C GLU A 39 -13.67 7.97 -4.22
N TYR A 40 -13.54 6.79 -3.61
CA TYR A 40 -12.81 6.60 -2.34
C TYR A 40 -11.30 6.79 -2.48
N TYR A 41 -10.80 6.75 -3.72
CA TYR A 41 -9.37 6.82 -4.05
C TYR A 41 -8.93 8.21 -4.52
N GLY A 42 -9.83 9.20 -4.46
CA GLY A 42 -9.47 10.60 -4.74
C GLY A 42 -8.52 11.18 -3.69
N PRO A 43 -7.77 12.24 -4.04
CA PRO A 43 -7.82 12.99 -5.30
C PRO A 43 -6.95 12.42 -6.42
N ASP A 44 -6.08 11.47 -6.12
CA ASP A 44 -4.99 11.02 -6.99
C ASP A 44 -5.37 9.83 -7.88
N PHE A 45 -6.33 9.01 -7.43
CA PHE A 45 -6.81 7.82 -8.15
C PHE A 45 -5.67 6.85 -8.56
N LYS A 46 -4.61 6.80 -7.74
CA LYS A 46 -3.46 5.92 -7.95
C LYS A 46 -3.49 4.72 -7.00
N LEU A 47 -2.80 3.66 -7.41
CA LEU A 47 -2.57 2.46 -6.62
C LEU A 47 -1.54 2.71 -5.52
N HIS A 48 -0.40 3.32 -5.85
CA HIS A 48 0.70 3.56 -4.92
C HIS A 48 0.49 4.81 -4.08
N ILE A 49 0.92 4.74 -2.82
CA ILE A 49 0.87 5.84 -1.86
C ILE A 49 2.26 6.42 -1.62
N THR A 50 2.33 7.74 -1.41
CA THR A 50 3.57 8.42 -1.02
C THR A 50 3.72 8.40 0.51
N PRO A 51 4.92 8.13 1.05
CA PRO A 51 5.15 8.21 2.49
C PRO A 51 4.92 9.63 3.02
N SER A 52 4.47 9.71 4.28
CA SER A 52 4.34 10.99 4.99
C SER A 52 5.70 11.54 5.43
N ASN A 53 5.74 12.79 5.86
CA ASN A 53 6.92 13.43 6.46
C ASN A 53 7.15 13.05 7.94
N MET A 54 6.52 11.98 8.43
CA MET A 54 6.70 11.51 9.81
C MET A 54 8.15 11.09 10.06
N THR A 55 8.74 11.56 11.15
CA THR A 55 10.10 11.20 11.54
C THR A 55 10.23 9.70 11.78
N ASN A 56 11.16 9.06 11.07
CA ASN A 56 11.52 7.67 11.34
C ASN A 56 12.33 7.59 12.65
N GLN A 57 11.79 6.89 13.65
CA GLN A 57 12.44 6.69 14.95
C GLN A 57 13.33 5.44 14.98
N ASN A 58 13.34 4.65 13.91
CA ASN A 58 14.19 3.47 13.79
C ASN A 58 15.56 3.91 13.26
N THR A 59 16.52 4.10 14.17
CA THR A 59 17.90 4.41 13.78
C THR A 59 18.56 3.19 13.15
N PRO A 60 19.54 3.37 12.23
CA PRO A 60 20.28 2.26 11.64
C PRO A 60 20.89 1.32 12.69
N ASP A 61 21.55 1.87 13.71
CA ASP A 61 22.16 1.10 14.81
C ASP A 61 21.13 0.26 15.59
N TYR A 62 19.91 0.77 15.77
CA TYR A 62 18.83 0.03 16.44
C TYR A 62 18.38 -1.18 15.63
N ILE A 63 18.24 -0.99 14.30
CA ILE A 63 17.85 -2.07 13.38
C ILE A 63 18.94 -3.14 13.35
N GLU A 64 20.21 -2.75 13.17
CA GLU A 64 21.34 -3.69 13.11
C GLU A 64 21.48 -4.52 14.39
N LYS A 65 21.14 -3.95 15.55
CA LYS A 65 21.21 -4.66 16.84
C LYS A 65 20.09 -5.71 17.03
N ILE A 66 18.95 -5.55 16.36
CA ILE A 66 17.79 -6.45 16.49
C ILE A 66 17.80 -7.56 15.44
N GLN A 67 18.41 -7.33 14.27
CA GLN A 67 18.57 -8.33 13.21
C GLN A 67 19.43 -9.52 13.65
#